data_AF-A0A8S2LL67-F1
#
_entry.id   AF-A0A8S2LL67-F1
#
_cell.length_a   1.000
_cell.length_b   1.000
_cell.length_c   1.000
_cell.angle_alpha   90.00
_cell.angle_beta   90.00
_cell.angle_gamma   90.00
#
_symmetry.space_group_name_H-M   'P 1'
#
loop_
_entity.id
_entity.type
_entity.pdbx_description
1 polymer ?
#
loop_
_entity_poly.entity_id
_entity_poly.type
_entity_poly.pdbx_seq_one_letter_code
_entity_poly.pdbx_strand_id
1 'polypeptide(L)' 'MSTTIGKCSICQKSLYNDNKIQVTASCGHKFHRECTQQRFIKWKSNECPICRRESALSDVFASSSMIRNNQDRSGKKT' A
#
# COMPACT_ATOMS: atom_id res chain seq x y z
N MET A 1 -14.69 20.38 6.87
CA MET A 1 -15.33 19.09 6.57
C MET A 1 -14.27 18.15 6.04
N SER A 2 -13.90 17.11 6.78
CA SER A 2 -12.86 16.17 6.34
C SER A 2 -13.46 15.19 5.34
N THR A 3 -13.15 15.34 4.05
CA THR A 3 -13.65 14.44 3.00
C THR A 3 -13.00 13.06 3.14
N THR A 4 -13.83 12.02 3.19
CA THR A 4 -13.37 10.63 3.21
C THR A 4 -12.94 10.22 1.80
N ILE A 5 -11.72 9.74 1.65
CA ILE A 5 -11.11 9.37 0.35
C ILE A 5 -11.09 7.85 0.10
N GLY A 6 -11.60 7.06 1.04
CA GLY A 6 -11.65 5.61 0.95
C GLY A 6 -11.73 4.93 2.32
N LYS A 7 -11.51 3.62 2.35
CA LYS A 7 -11.43 2.81 3.58
C LYS A 7 -10.12 2.03 3.61
N CYS A 8 -9.47 1.99 4.76
CA CYS A 8 -8.23 1.25 4.96
C CYS A 8 -8.53 -0.24 5.10
N SER A 9 -8.05 -1.09 4.19
CA SER A 9 -8.34 -2.53 4.28
C SER A 9 -7.60 -3.26 5.41
N ILE A 10 -6.63 -2.61 6.06
CA ILE A 10 -5.88 -3.19 7.19
C ILE A 10 -6.68 -3.07 8.49
N CYS A 11 -7.22 -1.89 8.78
CA CYS A 11 -7.96 -1.60 10.02
C CYS A 11 -9.46 -1.39 9.82
N GLN A 12 -9.95 -1.42 8.57
CA GLN A 12 -11.33 -1.21 8.16
C GLN A 12 -11.93 0.17 8.50
N LYS A 13 -11.08 1.13 8.90
CA LYS A 13 -11.46 2.51 9.24
C LYS A 13 -11.39 3.43 8.01
N SER A 14 -12.15 4.53 8.06
CA SER A 14 -12.17 5.56 7.02
C SER A 14 -10.79 6.21 6.83
N LEU A 15 -10.42 6.42 5.57
CA LEU A 15 -9.25 7.20 5.17
C LEU A 15 -9.70 8.64 4.94
N TYR A 16 -9.07 9.58 5.60
CA TYR A 16 -9.31 11.00 5.42
C TYR A 16 -8.23 11.60 4.54
N ASN A 17 -8.52 12.67 3.81
CA ASN A 17 -7.52 13.40 3.04
C ASN A 17 -6.55 14.18 3.96
N ASP A 18 -5.76 13.44 4.71
CA ASP A 18 -4.81 13.93 5.71
C ASP A 18 -3.40 13.45 5.36
N ASN A 19 -2.38 14.02 6.00
CA ASN A 19 -0.97 13.65 5.76
C ASN A 19 -0.60 12.27 6.34
N LYS A 20 -1.55 11.55 6.92
CA LYS A 20 -1.38 10.21 7.52
C LYS A 20 -1.72 9.07 6.56
N ILE A 21 -1.88 9.35 5.27
CA ILE A 21 -2.22 8.35 4.25
C ILE A 21 -0.96 7.97 3.48
N GLN A 22 -0.70 6.67 3.40
CA GLN A 22 0.34 6.10 2.57
C GLN A 22 -0.29 5.47 1.34
N VAL A 23 0.16 5.91 0.17
CA VAL A 23 -0.26 5.35 -1.12
C VAL A 23 0.82 4.38 -1.57
N THR A 24 0.39 3.19 -1.93
CA THR A 24 1.26 2.19 -2.54
C THR A 24 1.49 2.56 -3.99
N ALA A 25 2.67 3.06 -4.36
CA ALA A 25 2.92 3.63 -5.69
C ALA A 25 2.63 2.63 -6.84
N SER A 26 2.90 1.34 -6.62
CA SER A 26 2.79 0.29 -7.64
C SER A 26 1.36 -0.13 -8.00
N CYS A 27 0.37 0.21 -7.17
CA CYS A 27 -1.02 -0.21 -7.36
C CYS A 27 -2.07 0.86 -7.01
N GLY A 28 -1.65 2.02 -6.49
CA GLY A 28 -2.55 3.13 -6.15
C GLY A 28 -3.43 2.89 -4.91
N HIS A 29 -3.30 1.74 -4.23
CA HIS A 29 -4.07 1.48 -3.02
C HIS A 29 -3.62 2.39 -1.88
N LYS A 30 -4.60 2.95 -1.16
CA LYS A 30 -4.39 3.90 -0.08
C LYS A 30 -4.64 3.22 1.26
N PHE A 31 -3.75 3.44 2.22
CA PHE A 31 -3.85 2.91 3.57
C PHE A 31 -3.39 3.97 4.57
N HIS A 32 -3.70 3.81 5.86
CA HIS A 32 -3.04 4.64 6.86
C HIS A 32 -1.55 4.30 6.90
N ARG A 33 -0.71 5.33 7.06
CA ARG A 33 0.75 5.18 7.16
C ARG A 33 1.13 4.22 8.27
N GLU A 34 0.55 4.41 9.45
CA GLU A 34 0.76 3.54 10.61
C GLU A 34 0.30 2.11 10.35
N CYS A 35 -0.87 1.91 9.74
CA CYS A 35 -1.37 0.57 9.45
C CYS A 35 -0.45 -0.18 8.47
N THR A 36 0.07 0.53 7.47
CA THR A 36 0.97 -0.07 6.49
C THR A 36 2.32 -0.42 7.10
N GLN A 37 2.91 0.49 7.89
CA GLN A 37 4.16 0.23 8.61
C GLN A 37 4.02 -0.95 9.58
N GLN A 38 2.97 -0.97 10.42
CA GLN A 38 2.72 -2.08 11.33
C GLN A 38 2.53 -3.40 10.59
N ARG A 39 1.83 -3.39 9.44
CA ARG A 39 1.67 -4.57 8.59
C ARG A 39 3.03 -5.05 8.08
N PHE A 40 3.87 -4.18 7.55
CA PHE A 40 5.16 -4.58 6.99
C PHE A 40 6.09 -5.14 8.06
N ILE A 41 6.11 -4.51 9.24
CA ILE A 41 6.87 -5.02 10.40
C ILE A 41 6.35 -6.40 10.82
N LYS A 42 5.02 -6.56 10.93
CA LYS A 42 4.40 -7.82 11.39
C LYS A 42 4.61 -8.98 10.41
N TRP A 43 4.56 -8.72 9.11
CA TRP A 43 4.65 -9.74 8.06
C TRP A 43 6.03 -9.84 7.43
N LYS A 44 6.99 -8.99 7.85
CA LYS A 44 8.34 -8.86 7.27
C LYS A 44 8.33 -8.77 5.74
N SER A 45 7.28 -8.15 5.18
CA SER A 45 7.09 -8.01 3.74
C SER A 45 6.49 -6.65 3.44
N ASN A 46 7.04 -6.00 2.39
CA ASN A 46 6.57 -4.72 1.88
C ASN A 46 5.53 -4.90 0.76
N GLU A 47 4.81 -6.01 0.72
CA GLU A 47 3.77 -6.26 -0.28
C GLU A 47 2.45 -5.55 0.06
N CYS A 48 1.76 -5.07 -0.97
CA CYS A 48 0.44 -4.48 -0.83
C CYS A 48 -0.54 -5.53 -0.26
N PRO A 49 -1.28 -5.24 0.82
CA PRO A 49 -2.20 -6.22 1.41
C PRO A 49 -3.42 -6.53 0.53
N ILE A 50 -3.66 -5.76 -0.53
CA ILE A 50 -4.79 -5.96 -1.46
C ILE A 50 -4.38 -6.82 -2.65
N CYS A 51 -3.30 -6.44 -3.34
CA CYS A 51 -2.91 -7.09 -4.59
C CYS A 51 -1.56 -7.82 -4.52
N ARG A 52 -0.92 -7.84 -3.34
CA ARG A 52 0.42 -8.40 -3.09
C ARG A 52 1.53 -7.86 -3.99
N ARG A 53 1.28 -6.75 -4.67
CA ARG A 53 2.32 -6.07 -5.47
C ARG A 53 3.30 -5.40 -4.51
N GLU A 54 4.60 -5.48 -4.82
CA GLU A 54 5.62 -4.79 -4.04
C GLU A 54 5.28 -3.32 -3.87
N SER A 55 5.27 -2.86 -2.63
CA SER A 55 5.08 -1.46 -2.31
C SER A 55 6.41 -0.77 -2.51
N ALA A 56 6.57 -0.11 -3.66
CA ALA A 56 7.50 0.99 -3.73
C ALA A 56 6.96 2.02 -2.74
N LEU A 57 7.49 1.99 -1.51
CA LEU A 57 7.41 3.12 -0.62
C LEU A 57 8.22 4.20 -1.32
N SER A 58 7.55 4.91 -2.23
CA SER A 58 8.07 6.16 -2.78
C SER A 58 7.96 7.17 -1.64
N ASP A 59 8.77 6.96 -0.61
CA ASP A 59 9.30 8.08 0.12
C ASP A 59 9.98 8.93 -0.94
N VAL A 60 9.52 10.16 -1.08
CA VAL A 60 9.91 11.12 -2.10
C VAL A 60 11.38 11.57 -1.91
N PHE A 61 12.22 10.74 -1.28
CA PHE A 61 13.57 11.07 -0.88
C PHE A 61 14.65 10.02 -1.19
N ALA A 62 14.34 8.88 -1.81
CA ALA A 62 15.38 7.95 -2.25
C ALA A 62 15.31 7.70 -3.75
N SER A 63 15.92 8.63 -4.48
CA SER A 63 16.37 8.48 -5.84
C SER A 63 17.13 7.15 -6.03
N SER A 64 16.81 6.48 -7.14
CA SER A 64 17.65 5.47 -7.81
C SER A 64 17.53 4.01 -7.33
N SER A 65 17.12 3.19 -8.30
CA SER A 65 17.53 1.78 -8.47
C SER A 65 16.85 0.73 -7.60
N MET A 66 15.68 0.24 -8.04
CA MET A 66 15.51 -1.19 -8.38
C MET A 66 14.14 -1.47 -9.00
N ILE A 67 14.15 -1.70 -10.31
CA ILE A 67 13.15 -2.49 -11.00
C ILE A 67 13.32 -3.94 -10.49
N ARG A 68 12.30 -4.52 -9.85
CA ARG A 68 12.14 -5.97 -9.86
C ARG A 68 10.82 -6.33 -10.53
N ASN A 69 11.01 -7.11 -11.58
CA ASN A 69 10.04 -7.62 -12.50
C ASN A 69 9.27 -8.81 -11.89
N ASN A 70 8.02 -8.98 -12.35
CA ASN A 70 7.29 -10.23 -12.51
C ASN A 70 6.89 -11.03 -11.24
N GLN A 71 5.59 -11.01 -10.89
CA GLN A 71 4.73 -12.16 -11.17
C GLN A 71 3.24 -11.82 -11.11
N ASP A 72 2.67 -11.75 -12.30
CA ASP A 72 1.35 -12.27 -12.61
C ASP A 72 1.08 -13.58 -11.87
N ARG A 73 -0.02 -13.64 -11.13
CA ARG A 73 -1.01 -14.71 -11.31
C ARG A 73 -2.39 -14.11 -11.21
N SER A 74 -2.83 -13.56 -12.33
CA SER A 74 -4.22 -13.65 -12.75
C SER A 74 -4.72 -15.10 -12.60
N GLY A 75 -5.90 -15.25 -12.00
CA GLY A 75 -6.79 -16.36 -12.26
C GLY A 75 -6.41 -17.74 -11.71
N LYS A 76 -7.17 -18.18 -10.71
CA LYS A 76 -7.92 -19.43 -10.93
C LYS A 76 -9.36 -19.24 -10.48
N LYS A 77 -10.17 -18.94 -11.48
CA LYS A 77 -11.62 -19.14 -11.55
C LYS A 77 -11.87 -20.65 -11.68
N THR A 78 -13.07 -21.06 -11.26
CA THR A 78 -13.71 -22.40 -11.23
C THR A 78 -13.51 -23.17 -9.93
#